data_AF-A0A6Q2Z147-F1
#
_entry.id   AF-A0A6Q2Z147-F1
#
_cell.length_a   1.000
_cell.length_b   1.000
_cell.length_c   1.000
_cell.angle_alpha   90.00
_cell.angle_beta   90.00
_cell.angle_gamma   90.00
#
_symmetry.space_group_name_H-M   'P 1'
#
loop_
_entity.id
_entity.type
_entity.pdbx_description
1 polymer ?
#
loop_
_entity_poly.entity_id
_entity_poly.type
_entity_poly.pdbx_seq_one_letter_code
_entity_poly.pdbx_strand_id
1 'polypeptide(L)'
;MTKTPPSRRGITFEVGAQLEARDRLKNWYQANIEKINYEDEKVLIHYRQWSHRYDEWFDWTSPYLRPLDRVQLRREGLQDNQPTSVREAQAKSSCGGAVV
;
A
#
# COMPACT_ATOMS: atom_id res chain seq x y z
N MET A 1 16.10 10.13 19.36
CA MET A 1 14.99 9.61 20.17
C MET A 1 14.12 8.78 19.24
N THR A 2 14.12 7.46 19.36
CA THR A 2 13.30 6.58 18.50
C THR A 2 11.83 6.81 18.85
N LYS A 3 11.13 7.54 17.98
CA LYS A 3 9.68 7.74 18.08
C LYS A 3 9.03 6.38 17.84
N THR A 4 8.40 5.81 18.86
CA THR A 4 7.58 4.60 18.72
C THR A 4 6.20 5.00 18.21
N PRO A 5 5.61 4.28 17.25
CA PRO A 5 4.29 4.60 16.74
C PRO A 5 3.27 4.60 17.90
N PRO A 6 2.45 5.65 18.06
CA PRO A 6 1.44 5.69 19.10
C PRO A 6 0.43 4.56 18.86
N SER A 7 0.13 3.78 19.91
CA SER A 7 -0.86 2.70 19.84
C SER A 7 -2.27 3.27 19.67
N ARG A 8 -2.66 3.55 18.41
CA ARG A 8 -3.98 4.04 18.04
C ARG A 8 -4.92 2.87 17.86
N ARG A 9 -6.03 2.84 18.60
CA ARG A 9 -6.98 1.70 18.58
C ARG A 9 -7.45 1.42 17.14
N GLY A 10 -7.10 0.24 16.64
CA GLY A 10 -7.52 -0.29 15.34
C GLY A 10 -6.53 -0.08 14.18
N ILE A 11 -5.52 0.80 14.30
CA ILE A 11 -4.55 1.03 13.22
C ILE A 11 -3.26 0.30 13.56
N THR A 12 -2.86 -0.61 12.68
CA THR A 12 -1.57 -1.30 12.78
C THR A 12 -0.56 -0.56 11.91
N PHE A 13 0.45 0.05 12.51
CA PHE A 13 1.51 0.78 11.79
C PHE A 13 2.63 -0.20 11.42
N GLU A 14 2.34 -1.07 10.44
CA GLU A 14 3.29 -2.02 9.87
C GLU A 14 3.34 -1.87 8.36
N VAL A 15 4.50 -2.12 7.75
CA VAL A 15 4.63 -2.16 6.29
C VAL A 15 3.73 -3.28 5.75
N GLY A 16 2.84 -2.95 4.82
CA GLY A 16 1.80 -3.83 4.28
C GLY A 16 0.48 -3.83 5.06
N ALA A 17 0.38 -3.10 6.17
CA ALA A 17 -0.89 -2.97 6.89
C ALA A 17 -1.92 -2.19 6.07
N GLN A 18 -3.19 -2.58 6.20
CA GLN A 18 -4.31 -1.98 5.49
C GLN A 18 -5.05 -1.00 6.41
N LEU A 19 -5.39 0.17 5.86
CA LEU A 19 -6.11 1.23 6.54
C LEU A 19 -6.95 2.01 5.52
N GLU A 20 -7.69 2.99 5.99
CA GLU A 20 -8.40 3.91 5.10
C GLU A 20 -7.81 5.31 5.23
N ALA A 21 -7.47 5.89 4.08
CA ALA A 21 -6.88 7.21 3.98
C ALA A 21 -7.89 8.15 3.30
N ARG A 22 -7.87 9.42 3.73
CA ARG A 22 -8.73 10.46 3.19
C ARG A 22 -8.00 11.21 2.06
N ASP A 23 -8.62 11.24 0.89
CA ASP A 23 -8.13 12.00 -0.25
C ASP A 23 -8.47 13.51 -0.14
N ARG A 24 -7.88 14.32 -1.03
CA ARG A 24 -8.17 15.76 -1.23
C ARG A 24 -9.65 16.05 -1.44
N LEU A 25 -10.38 15.13 -2.08
CA LEU A 25 -11.83 15.22 -2.26
C LEU A 25 -12.63 14.88 -0.99
N LYS A 26 -11.96 14.73 0.17
CA LYS A 26 -12.55 14.38 1.46
C LYS A 26 -13.21 13.00 1.50
N ASN A 27 -13.00 12.18 0.48
CA ASN A 27 -13.47 10.80 0.39
C ASN A 27 -12.49 9.84 1.06
N TRP A 28 -13.01 8.77 1.63
CA TRP A 28 -12.21 7.72 2.28
C TRP A 28 -12.03 6.56 1.31
N TYR A 29 -10.79 6.14 1.13
CA TYR A 29 -10.43 5.02 0.27
C TYR A 29 -9.55 4.03 1.03
N GLN A 30 -9.64 2.76 0.63
CA GLN A 30 -8.76 1.73 1.14
C GLN A 30 -7.33 1.96 0.65
N ALA A 31 -6.40 1.99 1.58
CA ALA A 31 -4.98 2.22 1.35
C ALA A 31 -4.14 1.25 2.17
N ASN A 32 -2.93 1.01 1.71
CA ASN A 32 -1.95 0.16 2.36
C ASN A 32 -0.74 1.01 2.75
N ILE A 33 -0.06 0.65 3.83
CA ILE A 33 1.21 1.26 4.20
C ILE A 33 2.31 0.65 3.34
N GLU A 34 2.88 1.42 2.44
CA GLU A 34 4.00 0.99 1.59
C GLU A 34 5.33 1.11 2.35
N LYS A 35 5.52 2.22 3.09
CA LYS A 35 6.72 2.51 3.87
C LYS A 35 6.39 3.28 5.15
N ILE A 36 7.25 3.15 6.15
CA ILE A 36 7.16 3.89 7.40
C ILE A 36 8.50 4.58 7.63
N ASN A 37 8.45 5.88 7.87
CA ASN A 37 9.60 6.68 8.24
C ASN A 37 9.48 7.11 9.71
N TYR A 38 10.31 6.49 10.56
CA TYR A 38 10.30 6.73 12.01
C TYR A 38 10.96 8.05 12.42
N GLU A 39 11.81 8.63 11.56
CA GLU A 39 12.48 9.90 11.82
C GLU A 39 11.53 11.09 11.64
N ASP A 40 10.76 11.07 10.54
CA ASP A 40 9.78 12.11 10.19
C ASP A 40 8.37 11.85 10.75
N GLU A 41 8.13 10.72 11.42
CA GLU A 41 6.80 10.33 11.94
C GLU A 41 5.75 10.18 10.83
N LYS A 42 6.19 9.73 9.65
CA LYS A 42 5.39 9.65 8.42
C LYS A 42 5.24 8.22 7.92
N VAL A 43 4.11 7.96 7.29
CA VAL A 43 3.79 6.72 6.60
C VAL A 43 3.47 7.03 5.14
N LEU A 44 4.03 6.25 4.22
CA LEU A 44 3.68 6.31 2.81
C LEU A 44 2.43 5.46 2.61
N ILE A 45 1.31 6.09 2.27
CA ILE A 45 0.11 5.33 1.92
C ILE A 45 0.01 5.16 0.41
N HIS A 46 -0.30 3.94 0.01
CA HIS A 46 -0.63 3.56 -1.35
C HIS A 46 -2.12 3.23 -1.41
N TYR A 47 -2.88 3.97 -2.20
CA TYR A 47 -4.31 3.72 -2.39
C TYR A 47 -4.50 2.51 -3.32
N ARG A 48 -5.22 1.48 -2.88
CA ARG A 48 -5.38 0.23 -3.66
C ARG A 48 -6.04 0.45 -5.02
N GLN A 49 -6.91 1.45 -5.10
CA GLN A 49 -7.65 1.78 -6.33
C GLN A 49 -6.87 2.71 -7.27
N TRP A 50 -5.67 3.18 -6.88
CA TRP A 50 -4.91 4.21 -7.59
C TRP A 50 -3.51 3.70 -7.95
N SER A 51 -2.85 4.37 -8.89
CA SER A 51 -1.47 4.06 -9.27
C SER A 51 -0.48 4.55 -8.21
N HIS A 52 0.67 3.89 -8.07
CA HIS A 52 1.80 4.30 -7.22
C HIS A 52 2.26 5.76 -7.40
N ARG A 53 1.90 6.40 -8.51
CA ARG A 53 2.15 7.83 -8.73
C ARG A 53 1.38 8.76 -7.78
N TYR A 54 0.34 8.24 -7.13
CA TYR A 54 -0.48 8.96 -6.16
C TYR A 54 -0.14 8.58 -4.72
N ASP A 55 0.97 7.89 -4.50
CA ASP A 55 1.43 7.55 -3.16
C ASP A 55 1.87 8.81 -2.43
N GLU A 56 1.33 9.01 -1.24
CA GLU A 56 1.51 10.25 -0.48
C GLU A 56 1.97 9.94 0.94
N TRP A 57 2.89 10.76 1.44
CA TRP A 57 3.38 10.68 2.81
C TRP A 57 2.40 11.38 3.74
N PHE A 58 1.85 10.62 4.69
CA PHE A 58 0.97 11.09 5.74
C PHE A 58 1.64 11.01 7.10
N ASP A 59 1.33 11.94 8.00
CA ASP A 59 1.73 11.80 9.40
C ASP A 59 0.95 10.63 10.03
N TRP A 60 1.64 9.73 10.73
CA TRP A 60 1.00 8.57 11.36
C TRP A 60 -0.02 8.93 12.46
N THR A 61 0.08 10.14 13.00
CA THR A 61 -0.80 10.75 14.00
C THR A 61 -1.96 11.50 13.36
N SER A 62 -1.98 11.59 12.03
CA SER A 62 -2.98 12.37 11.30
C SER A 62 -4.39 11.79 11.51
N PRO A 63 -5.40 12.64 11.77
CA PRO A 63 -6.79 12.21 11.87
C PRO A 63 -7.37 11.74 10.53
N TYR A 64 -6.66 11.96 9.42
CA TYR A 64 -7.06 11.55 8.07
C TYR A 64 -6.79 10.07 7.76
N LEU A 65 -6.16 9.35 8.70
CA LEU A 65 -6.01 7.90 8.67
C LEU A 65 -7.01 7.28 9.65
N ARG A 66 -7.78 6.30 9.20
CA ARG A 66 -8.69 5.52 10.04
C ARG A 66 -8.44 4.02 9.87
N PRO A 67 -8.73 3.21 10.90
CA PRO A 67 -8.58 1.77 10.79
C PRO A 67 -9.55 1.23 9.74
N LEU A 68 -9.06 0.32 8.88
CA LEU A 68 -9.93 -0.42 7.99
C LEU A 68 -10.79 -1.35 8.85
N ASP A 69 -12.11 -1.25 8.73
CA ASP A 69 -13.02 -2.17 9.40
C ASP A 69 -12.77 -3.58 8.85
N ARG A 70 -12.02 -4.38 9.62
CA ARG A 70 -11.85 -5.80 9.32
C ARG A 70 -13.15 -6.49 9.71
N VAL A 71 -14.15 -6.42 8.85
CA VAL A 71 -15.20 -7.43 8.83
C VAL A 71 -14.50 -8.76 8.53
N GLN A 72 -14.12 -9.49 9.58
CA GLN A 72 -13.59 -10.84 9.52
C GLN A 72 -14.72 -11.82 9.13
N LEU A 73 -15.36 -11.60 7.99
CA LEU A 73 -16.19 -12.64 7.39
C LEU A 73 -15.24 -13.51 6.57
N ARG A 74 -14.73 -14.54 7.28
CA ARG A 74 -14.54 -15.91 6.78
C ARG A 74 -14.14 -16.00 5.31
N ARG A 75 -12.85 -16.31 5.07
CA ARG A 75 -12.32 -16.98 3.86
C ARG A 75 -13.32 -17.08 2.70
N GLU A 76 -13.18 -16.28 1.65
CA GLU A 76 -13.54 -16.68 0.28
C GLU A 76 -13.15 -15.58 -0.72
N GLY A 77 -12.09 -15.82 -1.50
CA GLY A 77 -12.13 -15.60 -2.94
C GLY A 77 -11.91 -14.21 -3.57
N LEU A 78 -11.62 -13.13 -2.84
CA LEU A 78 -11.37 -11.82 -3.49
C LEU A 78 -9.96 -11.31 -3.22
N GLN A 79 -9.00 -11.86 -3.98
CA GLN A 79 -7.77 -11.15 -4.32
C GLN A 79 -8.18 -9.91 -5.09
N ASP A 80 -8.31 -8.81 -4.36
CA ASP A 80 -8.60 -7.48 -4.89
C ASP A 80 -7.46 -7.07 -5.84
N ASN A 81 -7.77 -7.30 -7.12
CA ASN A 81 -7.30 -6.72 -8.37
C ASN A 81 -5.96 -5.97 -8.27
N GLN A 82 -4.86 -6.69 -8.48
CA GLN A 82 -3.56 -6.13 -8.88
C GLN A 82 -3.70 -5.50 -10.28
N PRO A 83 -3.56 -4.17 -10.48
CA PRO A 83 -3.27 -3.66 -11.80
C PRO A 83 -1.81 -3.96 -12.10
N THR A 84 -1.63 -4.98 -12.93
CA THR A 84 -0.42 -5.29 -13.70
C THR A 84 0.51 -4.08 -13.91
N SER A 85 1.64 -4.05 -13.21
CA SER A 85 2.79 -3.23 -13.61
C SER A 85 4.08 -4.04 -13.50
N VAL A 86 4.13 -5.15 -14.25
CA VAL A 86 5.41 -5.72 -14.67
C VAL A 86 5.83 -5.02 -15.96
N ARG A 87 6.54 -3.91 -15.83
CA ARG A 87 7.43 -3.44 -16.90
C ARG A 87 8.88 -3.69 -16.49
N GLU A 88 9.44 -4.66 -17.22
CA GLU A 88 10.80 -4.69 -17.75
C GLU A 88 11.97 -4.99 -16.79
N ALA A 89 12.50 -6.20 -16.92
CA ALA A 89 13.94 -6.43 -16.87
C ALA A 89 14.32 -7.59 -17.81
N GLN A 90 15.29 -7.29 -18.64
CA GLN A 90 15.75 -7.98 -19.84
C GLN A 90 16.91 -8.93 -19.49
N ALA A 91 16.90 -10.18 -19.96
CA ALA A 91 18.08 -11.07 -20.02
C ALA A 91 17.83 -12.21 -21.03
N LYS A 92 18.28 -12.08 -22.29
CA LYS A 92 19.54 -12.60 -22.88
C LYS A 92 19.48 -14.04 -23.40
N SER A 93 19.71 -14.13 -24.72
CA SER A 93 20.60 -15.09 -25.42
C SER A 93 20.08 -16.49 -25.82
N SER A 94 20.15 -16.72 -27.15
CA SER A 94 20.91 -17.80 -27.81
C SER A 94 20.13 -18.85 -28.63
N CYS A 95 20.34 -18.80 -29.96
CA CYS A 95 20.32 -19.89 -30.97
C CYS A 95 18.99 -20.62 -31.20
N GLY A 96 18.57 -21.06 -32.39
CA GLY A 96 19.08 -21.16 -33.75
C GLY A 96 18.05 -22.02 -34.50
N GLY A 97 17.51 -21.58 -35.63
CA GLY A 97 17.73 -22.25 -36.90
C GLY A 97 17.13 -23.66 -37.01
N ALA A 98 15.96 -23.79 -37.65
CA ALA A 98 15.53 -25.05 -38.27
C ALA A 98 14.96 -24.74 -39.66
N VAL A 99 15.75 -25.13 -40.64
CA VAL A 99 15.46 -25.18 -42.07
C VAL A 99 14.40 -26.26 -42.35
N VAL A 100 13.55 -26.04 -43.36
CA VAL A 100 12.73 -27.08 -44.01
C VAL A 100 13.09 -27.15 -45.48
#